data_AF-A0A7I9YRU0-F1
#
_entry.id   AF-A0A7I9YRU0-F1
#
_cell.length_a   1.000
_cell.length_b   1.000
_cell.length_c   1.000
_cell.angle_alpha   90.00
_cell.angle_beta   90.00
_cell.angle_gamma   90.00
#
_symmetry.space_group_name_H-M   'P 1'
#
loop_
_entity.id
_entity.type
_entity.pdbx_description
1 polymer ?
#
loop_
_entity_poly.entity_id
_entity_poly.type
_entity_poly.pdbx_seq_one_letter_code
_entity_poly.pdbx_strand_id
1 'polypeptide(L)'
;MGVREFSDDDAGYLTWLDTNPDRYVMNIARSHRAADARVHLAGCWTISGRRGGRWTGPYVKICADQVTEIDEWASDRLGMSIPRCKICSPALHTTHAIFTKRTKRPVRGVLPEGRCTVYGPDEHESGTLIEAWADDYIRFERRPDWQEHLRSEIRARCRLLEPGAGQLLHATFFGPKLPNADVENLVLYYIDTFKVAGRNGIRFEYDDAVPSAPDGGKYPFCYRYALSPQSGVFDAWQQRRTLASFDWTDLGTFAGEKKLAQVWLALSRGRVGPGEGLEPTCAVETPFAVKVQLRPPYGRRPVWGGLVKGILDGVICAFQAHSDTAILPEVAARLTRAVPADPAEIESLLLDRSRAVLGVVPRLVRPYGKGVIWDPSDHLCVAAELLPAEPVDKRWAIKGEVVELSR
;
A
#
# COMPACT_ATOMS: atom_id res chain seq x y z
N MET A 1 10.45 -34.87 10.92
CA MET A 1 9.63 -35.46 12.02
C MET A 1 8.20 -35.19 11.57
N GLY A 2 7.37 -36.21 11.45
CA GLY A 2 6.18 -36.15 10.60
C GLY A 2 5.09 -35.15 11.00
N VAL A 3 4.21 -34.89 10.03
CA VAL A 3 2.99 -34.08 10.17
C VAL A 3 2.10 -34.62 11.29
N ARG A 4 1.57 -33.72 12.14
CA ARG A 4 0.62 -34.05 13.21
C ARG A 4 -0.75 -33.47 12.90
N GLU A 5 -1.78 -34.27 13.11
CA GLU A 5 -3.17 -33.89 12.88
C GLU A 5 -3.92 -33.75 14.21
N PHE A 6 -4.66 -32.65 14.38
CA PHE A 6 -5.55 -32.43 15.50
C PHE A 6 -6.99 -32.24 15.00
N SER A 7 -7.92 -33.03 15.54
CA SER A 7 -9.35 -32.97 15.29
C SER A 7 -10.08 -33.25 16.61
N ASP A 8 -11.07 -32.43 16.97
CA ASP A 8 -11.75 -32.45 18.29
C ASP A 8 -10.83 -32.37 19.53
N ASP A 9 -9.54 -32.04 19.35
CA ASP A 9 -8.53 -31.91 20.40
C ASP A 9 -7.96 -30.49 20.46
N ASP A 10 -8.73 -29.57 21.02
CA ASP A 10 -8.29 -28.19 21.24
C ASP A 10 -7.16 -28.09 22.25
N ALA A 11 -7.16 -28.94 23.28
CA ALA A 11 -6.15 -28.90 24.33
C ALA A 11 -4.77 -29.32 23.80
N GLY A 12 -4.72 -30.40 23.02
CA GLY A 12 -3.50 -30.85 22.35
C GLY A 12 -3.03 -29.86 21.29
N TYR A 13 -3.95 -29.30 20.50
CA TYR A 13 -3.61 -28.29 19.50
C TYR A 13 -3.03 -27.01 20.13
N LEU A 14 -3.64 -26.50 21.20
CA LEU A 14 -3.14 -25.31 21.91
C LEU A 14 -1.79 -25.57 22.58
N THR A 15 -1.60 -26.74 23.17
CA THR A 15 -0.30 -27.15 23.74
C THR A 15 0.77 -27.24 22.65
N TRP A 16 0.41 -27.74 21.46
CA TRP A 16 1.31 -27.76 20.32
C TRP A 16 1.67 -26.35 19.87
N LEU A 17 0.73 -25.42 19.76
CA LEU A 17 1.00 -24.03 19.39
C LEU A 17 1.95 -23.34 20.38
N ASP A 18 1.75 -23.54 21.69
CA ASP A 18 2.59 -22.94 22.74
C ASP A 18 4.03 -23.45 22.70
N THR A 19 4.24 -24.70 22.26
CA THR A 19 5.56 -25.33 22.14
C THR A 19 6.22 -25.11 20.78
N ASN A 20 5.46 -24.65 19.77
CA ASN A 20 5.89 -24.56 18.37
C ASN A 20 5.53 -23.20 17.71
N PRO A 21 5.90 -22.04 18.29
CA PRO A 21 5.40 -20.73 17.84
C PRO A 21 5.82 -20.33 16.42
N ASP A 22 6.96 -20.84 15.95
CA ASP A 22 7.55 -20.53 14.63
C ASP A 22 7.30 -21.63 13.59
N ARG A 23 6.41 -22.58 13.91
CA ARG A 23 6.08 -23.73 13.04
C ARG A 23 4.84 -23.46 12.19
N TYR A 24 4.48 -24.42 11.36
CA TYR A 24 3.43 -24.24 10.37
C TYR A 24 2.17 -25.01 10.73
N VAL A 25 1.02 -24.42 10.45
CA VAL A 25 -0.29 -25.03 10.64
C VAL A 25 -1.15 -24.79 9.41
N MET A 26 -1.59 -25.86 8.77
CA MET A 26 -2.67 -25.79 7.82
C MET A 26 -4.00 -25.99 8.54
N ASN A 27 -4.87 -24.99 8.39
CA ASN A 27 -6.24 -25.03 8.82
C ASN A 27 -7.12 -25.48 7.65
N ILE A 28 -7.87 -26.57 7.79
CA ILE A 28 -8.78 -27.08 6.75
C ILE A 28 -10.13 -27.47 7.36
N ALA A 29 -11.23 -27.26 6.64
CA ALA A 29 -12.55 -27.70 7.11
C ALA A 29 -12.62 -29.23 7.23
N ARG A 30 -13.47 -29.78 8.11
CA ARG A 30 -13.64 -31.26 8.24
C ARG A 30 -14.01 -31.98 6.95
N SER A 31 -14.64 -31.28 6.04
CA SER A 31 -14.96 -31.79 4.70
C SER A 31 -13.72 -32.01 3.83
N HIS A 32 -12.52 -31.64 4.31
CA HIS A 32 -11.24 -31.70 3.61
C HIS A 32 -11.26 -30.98 2.25
N ARG A 33 -12.11 -29.97 2.12
CA ARG A 33 -12.15 -29.12 0.92
C ARG A 33 -10.95 -28.19 0.89
N ALA A 34 -10.09 -28.41 -0.08
CA ALA A 34 -8.87 -27.62 -0.28
C ALA A 34 -9.13 -26.12 -0.49
N ALA A 35 -10.29 -25.74 -1.06
CA ALA A 35 -10.68 -24.34 -1.24
C ALA A 35 -10.74 -23.56 0.09
N ASP A 36 -11.13 -24.26 1.16
CA ASP A 36 -11.28 -23.73 2.51
C ASP A 36 -9.98 -23.86 3.33
N ALA A 37 -8.97 -24.55 2.78
CA ALA A 37 -7.70 -24.77 3.44
C ALA A 37 -6.80 -23.53 3.35
N ARG A 38 -6.09 -23.22 4.42
CA ARG A 38 -5.08 -22.16 4.47
C ARG A 38 -3.90 -22.58 5.32
N VAL A 39 -2.69 -22.29 4.87
CA VAL A 39 -1.46 -22.51 5.66
C VAL A 39 -1.07 -21.26 6.42
N HIS A 40 -0.77 -21.40 7.70
CA HIS A 40 -0.43 -20.34 8.63
C HIS A 40 0.91 -20.63 9.32
N LEU A 41 1.55 -19.59 9.86
CA LEU A 41 2.45 -19.74 11.00
C LEU A 41 1.63 -20.03 12.25
N ALA A 42 2.16 -20.85 13.17
CA ALA A 42 1.53 -21.20 14.43
C ALA A 42 1.19 -19.95 15.28
N GLY A 43 2.04 -18.92 15.23
CA GLY A 43 1.77 -17.61 15.84
C GLY A 43 0.63 -16.81 15.20
N CYS A 44 0.00 -17.29 14.13
CA CYS A 44 -1.06 -16.55 13.43
C CYS A 44 -2.33 -16.43 14.28
N TRP A 45 -2.69 -15.21 14.66
CA TRP A 45 -3.81 -14.95 15.57
C TRP A 45 -5.18 -15.45 15.05
N THR A 46 -5.34 -15.70 13.75
CA THR A 46 -6.58 -16.28 13.20
C THR A 46 -6.76 -17.75 13.59
N ILE A 47 -5.69 -18.41 14.02
CA ILE A 47 -5.71 -19.81 14.48
C ILE A 47 -5.27 -19.97 15.95
N SER A 48 -4.92 -18.87 16.62
CA SER A 48 -4.41 -18.86 18.01
C SER A 48 -5.03 -17.81 18.94
N GLY A 49 -6.00 -17.00 18.48
CA GLY A 49 -6.55 -15.84 19.22
C GLY A 49 -7.70 -16.15 20.19
N ARG A 50 -7.84 -15.41 21.30
CA ARG A 50 -8.88 -15.60 22.35
C ARG A 50 -10.32 -15.21 21.94
N ARG A 51 -10.85 -15.72 20.83
CA ARG A 51 -12.31 -15.76 20.60
C ARG A 51 -12.79 -17.13 21.05
N GLY A 52 -13.50 -17.19 22.17
CA GLY A 52 -14.03 -18.43 22.74
C GLY A 52 -14.84 -19.22 21.71
N GLY A 53 -14.30 -20.37 21.30
CA GLY A 53 -14.86 -21.27 20.29
C GLY A 53 -13.92 -22.47 20.09
N ARG A 54 -14.46 -23.58 19.55
CA ARG A 54 -13.66 -24.80 19.32
C ARG A 54 -12.71 -24.61 18.13
N TRP A 55 -11.42 -24.88 18.30
CA TRP A 55 -10.38 -24.70 17.26
C TRP A 55 -10.35 -25.85 16.27
N THR A 56 -10.57 -27.05 16.76
CA THR A 56 -10.55 -28.34 16.05
C THR A 56 -11.97 -28.92 15.91
N GLY A 57 -12.99 -28.12 16.26
CA GLY A 57 -14.40 -28.44 16.05
C GLY A 57 -14.74 -28.40 14.56
N PRO A 58 -15.02 -27.24 13.95
CA PRO A 58 -15.35 -27.19 12.52
C PRO A 58 -14.16 -27.43 11.57
N TYR A 59 -12.94 -27.47 12.10
CA TYR A 59 -11.70 -27.56 11.33
C TYR A 59 -10.79 -28.70 11.82
N VAL A 60 -9.99 -29.24 10.92
CA VAL A 60 -8.84 -30.10 11.20
C VAL A 60 -7.57 -29.26 11.09
N LYS A 61 -6.61 -29.46 12.01
CA LYS A 61 -5.33 -28.74 12.03
C LYS A 61 -4.21 -29.69 11.68
N ILE A 62 -3.51 -29.40 10.61
CA ILE A 62 -2.35 -30.16 10.14
C ILE A 62 -1.09 -29.35 10.46
N CYS A 63 -0.31 -29.83 11.40
CA CYS A 63 0.80 -29.12 12.03
C CYS A 63 2.14 -29.76 11.64
N ALA A 64 3.12 -28.97 11.24
CA ALA A 64 4.44 -29.48 10.85
C ALA A 64 5.57 -28.51 11.19
N ASP A 65 6.80 -29.03 11.26
CA ASP A 65 7.98 -28.25 11.59
C ASP A 65 8.44 -27.38 10.40
N GLN A 66 8.26 -27.90 9.19
CA GLN A 66 8.58 -27.23 7.93
C GLN A 66 7.34 -27.05 7.06
N VAL A 67 7.32 -25.98 6.27
CA VAL A 67 6.20 -25.72 5.35
C VAL A 67 6.13 -26.76 4.22
N THR A 68 7.28 -27.32 3.82
CA THR A 68 7.37 -28.41 2.83
C THR A 68 6.64 -29.67 3.28
N GLU A 69 6.68 -30.00 4.57
CA GLU A 69 5.97 -31.17 5.11
C GLU A 69 4.44 -30.99 5.00
N ILE A 70 3.94 -29.74 5.08
CA ILE A 70 2.53 -29.42 4.81
C ILE A 70 2.22 -29.51 3.31
N ASP A 71 3.14 -29.06 2.46
CA ASP A 71 2.96 -29.08 1.01
C ASP A 71 2.96 -30.51 0.46
N GLU A 72 3.86 -31.36 0.94
CA GLU A 72 3.91 -32.79 0.64
C GLU A 72 2.61 -33.47 1.09
N TRP A 73 2.19 -33.24 2.33
CA TRP A 73 0.92 -33.79 2.83
C TRP A 73 -0.28 -33.32 1.99
N ALA A 74 -0.32 -32.04 1.59
CA ALA A 74 -1.40 -31.49 0.78
C ALA A 74 -1.39 -32.06 -0.65
N SER A 75 -0.21 -32.22 -1.24
CA SER A 75 -0.04 -32.87 -2.55
C SER A 75 -0.53 -34.32 -2.50
N ASP A 76 -0.11 -35.09 -1.49
CA ASP A 76 -0.43 -36.50 -1.37
C ASP A 76 -1.91 -36.77 -1.03
N ARG A 77 -2.53 -35.92 -0.21
CA ARG A 77 -3.90 -36.12 0.28
C ARG A 77 -4.97 -35.35 -0.47
N LEU A 78 -4.63 -34.19 -1.01
CA LEU A 78 -5.59 -33.27 -1.66
C LEU A 78 -5.28 -33.05 -3.15
N GLY A 79 -4.11 -33.47 -3.64
CA GLY A 79 -3.71 -33.35 -5.05
C GLY A 79 -3.48 -31.91 -5.50
N MET A 80 -3.34 -30.95 -4.58
CA MET A 80 -3.16 -29.54 -4.91
C MET A 80 -2.43 -28.74 -3.83
N SER A 81 -1.83 -27.63 -4.25
CA SER A 81 -1.18 -26.67 -3.35
C SER A 81 -2.22 -25.84 -2.57
N ILE A 82 -1.98 -25.65 -1.28
CA ILE A 82 -2.87 -24.90 -0.40
C ILE A 82 -2.42 -23.45 -0.26
N PRO A 83 -3.32 -22.46 -0.45
CA PRO A 83 -2.97 -21.06 -0.32
C PRO A 83 -2.43 -20.69 1.07
N ARG A 84 -1.42 -19.83 1.11
CA ARG A 84 -0.88 -19.29 2.36
C ARG A 84 -1.80 -18.20 2.92
N CYS A 85 -1.83 -18.10 4.23
CA CYS A 85 -2.51 -17.03 4.94
C CYS A 85 -1.80 -15.71 4.68
N LYS A 86 -2.50 -14.75 4.08
CA LYS A 86 -1.97 -13.42 3.77
C LYS A 86 -1.65 -12.55 5.01
N ILE A 87 -2.11 -12.98 6.18
CA ILE A 87 -1.94 -12.24 7.44
C ILE A 87 -0.59 -12.59 8.10
N CYS A 88 -0.22 -13.86 8.10
CA CYS A 88 1.05 -14.31 8.68
C CYS A 88 2.10 -14.68 7.63
N SER A 89 1.72 -14.74 6.36
CA SER A 89 2.58 -14.98 5.20
C SER A 89 3.70 -15.99 5.45
N PRO A 90 3.37 -17.25 5.83
CA PRO A 90 4.37 -18.30 6.01
C PRO A 90 5.16 -18.43 4.71
N ALA A 91 6.48 -18.22 4.79
CA ALA A 91 7.36 -18.03 3.64
C ALA A 91 7.21 -19.14 2.59
N LEU A 92 7.23 -18.74 1.31
CA LEU A 92 7.53 -19.64 0.19
C LEU A 92 9.04 -19.89 0.22
N HIS A 93 9.47 -21.15 0.13
CA HIS A 93 10.89 -21.46 0.12
C HIS A 93 11.64 -20.70 -0.98
N THR A 94 12.61 -19.90 -0.58
CA THR A 94 13.91 -19.89 -1.23
C THR A 94 14.96 -19.85 -0.12
N THR A 95 15.85 -20.82 -0.15
CA THR A 95 16.97 -21.07 0.76
C THR A 95 17.65 -19.79 1.25
N HIS A 96 17.50 -19.47 2.53
CA HIS A 96 18.34 -18.47 3.18
C HIS A 96 19.55 -19.15 3.82
N ALA A 97 20.71 -18.68 3.36
CA ALA A 97 21.98 -18.83 4.01
C ALA A 97 21.87 -18.53 5.51
N ILE A 98 22.60 -19.35 6.25
CA ILE A 98 22.75 -19.35 7.70
C ILE A 98 23.23 -17.97 8.16
N PHE A 99 22.34 -17.18 8.78
CA PHE A 99 22.75 -16.13 9.70
C PHE A 99 22.52 -16.61 11.13
N THR A 100 23.61 -17.06 11.73
CA THR A 100 23.70 -17.38 13.15
C THR A 100 23.45 -16.13 13.98
N LYS A 101 22.33 -16.08 14.70
CA LYS A 101 22.21 -15.24 15.91
C LYS A 101 21.79 -16.11 17.10
N ARG A 102 22.79 -16.51 17.87
CA ARG A 102 22.62 -16.97 19.25
C ARG A 102 22.08 -15.80 20.09
N THR A 103 20.81 -15.95 20.47
CA THR A 103 20.28 -15.85 21.83
C THR A 103 20.65 -14.62 22.67
N LYS A 104 19.65 -13.75 22.88
CA LYS A 104 19.01 -13.59 24.20
C LYS A 104 17.54 -13.21 24.00
N ARG A 105 16.65 -14.09 24.44
CA ARG A 105 15.22 -13.82 24.71
C ARG A 105 15.11 -12.62 25.67
N PRO A 106 14.11 -11.76 25.51
CA PRO A 106 13.32 -11.36 26.66
C PRO A 106 11.97 -12.08 26.62
N VAL A 107 11.66 -12.59 27.80
CA VAL A 107 10.36 -12.95 28.36
C VAL A 107 9.21 -12.11 27.79
N ARG A 108 8.01 -12.73 27.63
CA ARG A 108 6.72 -12.04 27.38
C ARG A 108 6.62 -10.81 28.30
N GLY A 109 6.88 -9.64 27.74
CA GLY A 109 6.64 -8.35 28.38
C GLY A 109 5.41 -7.71 27.76
N VAL A 110 4.70 -6.92 28.56
CA VAL A 110 3.90 -5.79 28.06
C VAL A 110 4.70 -5.12 26.93
N LEU A 111 4.08 -4.90 25.76
CA LEU A 111 4.72 -4.13 24.68
C LEU A 111 5.23 -2.83 25.33
N PRO A 112 6.54 -2.51 25.28
CA PRO A 112 7.02 -1.29 25.90
C PRO A 112 6.20 -0.11 25.38
N GLU A 113 5.88 0.85 26.25
CA GLU A 113 5.33 2.14 25.82
C GLU A 113 6.32 2.70 24.79
N GLY A 114 5.92 2.70 23.52
CA GLY A 114 6.81 3.17 22.45
C GLY A 114 7.05 4.66 22.64
N ARG A 115 8.29 5.09 22.43
CA ARG A 115 8.63 6.51 22.57
C ARG A 115 8.32 7.21 21.26
N CYS A 116 7.79 8.41 21.38
CA CYS A 116 7.69 9.35 20.29
C CYS A 116 8.01 10.76 20.79
N THR A 117 8.45 11.61 19.87
CA THR A 117 8.65 13.04 20.12
C THR A 117 8.21 13.81 18.89
N VAL A 118 7.57 14.97 19.08
CA VAL A 118 7.03 15.79 18.00
C VAL A 118 7.55 17.21 18.14
N TYR A 119 8.23 17.67 17.10
CA TYR A 119 8.73 19.01 16.92
C TYR A 119 7.90 19.76 15.87
N GLY A 120 7.81 21.07 16.00
CA GLY A 120 7.01 21.94 15.13
C GLY A 120 5.98 22.74 15.91
N PRO A 121 5.21 23.60 15.22
CA PRO A 121 4.33 24.57 15.86
C PRO A 121 3.32 23.91 16.78
N ASP A 122 3.08 24.56 17.92
CA ASP A 122 1.95 24.29 18.80
C ASP A 122 0.86 25.36 18.63
N GLU A 123 -0.21 25.32 19.44
CA GLU A 123 -1.34 26.25 19.33
C GLU A 123 -0.97 27.73 19.55
N HIS A 124 0.25 28.01 20.02
CA HIS A 124 0.74 29.35 20.33
C HIS A 124 1.84 29.84 19.37
N GLU A 125 2.38 28.98 18.51
CA GLU A 125 3.46 29.29 17.58
C GLU A 125 3.08 29.02 16.12
N SER A 126 3.39 29.97 15.23
CA SER A 126 3.28 29.72 13.79
C SER A 126 4.54 29.02 13.29
N GLY A 127 4.38 28.02 12.43
CA GLY A 127 5.50 27.26 11.89
C GLY A 127 5.22 26.71 10.50
N THR A 128 6.29 26.31 9.81
CA THR A 128 6.23 25.75 8.45
C THR A 128 6.67 24.29 8.41
N LEU A 129 6.98 23.69 9.55
CA LEU A 129 7.60 22.37 9.64
C LEU A 129 7.07 21.62 10.87
N ILE A 130 6.71 20.37 10.67
CA ILE A 130 6.44 19.40 11.73
C ILE A 130 7.31 18.19 11.48
N GLU A 131 7.98 17.72 12.51
CA GLU A 131 8.77 16.50 12.47
C GLU A 131 8.39 15.64 13.68
N ALA A 132 8.12 14.36 13.46
CA ALA A 132 7.68 13.45 14.49
C ALA A 132 8.50 12.17 14.42
N TRP A 133 9.26 11.87 15.46
CA TRP A 133 10.09 10.68 15.57
C TRP A 133 9.41 9.63 16.43
N ALA A 134 9.59 8.35 16.08
CA ALA A 134 8.93 7.25 16.77
C ALA A 134 9.76 5.96 16.78
N ASP A 135 9.59 5.16 17.84
CA ASP A 135 10.18 3.81 17.97
C ASP A 135 9.53 2.78 17.01
N ASP A 136 8.32 3.05 16.51
CA ASP A 136 7.60 2.25 15.52
C ASP A 136 6.75 3.15 14.61
N TYR A 137 6.52 2.74 13.37
CA TYR A 137 5.62 3.47 12.47
C TYR A 137 4.15 3.30 12.91
N ILE A 138 3.34 4.31 12.65
CA ILE A 138 1.89 4.33 12.94
C ILE A 138 1.21 3.22 12.14
N ARG A 139 0.67 2.23 12.86
CA ARG A 139 0.03 1.05 12.26
C ARG A 139 -1.34 1.39 11.69
N PHE A 140 -1.77 0.63 10.69
CA PHE A 140 -3.11 0.77 10.13
C PHE A 140 -4.20 0.33 11.13
N GLU A 141 -4.05 -0.87 11.68
CA GLU A 141 -4.99 -1.48 12.62
C GLU A 141 -4.30 -1.83 13.95
N ARG A 142 -5.11 -1.89 15.02
CA ARG A 142 -4.64 -2.23 16.38
C ARG A 142 -3.48 -1.34 16.83
N ARG A 143 -3.60 -0.04 16.57
CA ARG A 143 -2.67 0.98 17.07
C ARG A 143 -2.67 0.97 18.60
N PRO A 144 -1.50 0.88 19.25
CA PRO A 144 -1.40 1.14 20.69
C PRO A 144 -1.69 2.62 20.98
N ASP A 145 -2.08 2.92 22.22
CA ASP A 145 -2.51 4.27 22.62
C ASP A 145 -1.46 5.35 22.31
N TRP A 146 -0.18 5.05 22.49
CA TRP A 146 0.90 5.99 22.17
C TRP A 146 0.98 6.34 20.67
N GLN A 147 0.66 5.39 19.77
CA GLN A 147 0.58 5.68 18.33
C GLN A 147 -0.66 6.48 17.97
N GLU A 148 -1.80 6.24 18.64
CA GLU A 148 -3.00 7.06 18.43
C GLU A 148 -2.77 8.49 18.94
N HIS A 149 -2.03 8.64 20.05
CA HIS A 149 -1.60 9.93 20.55
C HIS A 149 -0.67 10.64 19.55
N LEU A 150 0.42 10.00 19.12
CA LEU A 150 1.34 10.52 18.10
C LEU A 150 0.58 10.95 16.82
N ARG A 151 -0.30 10.08 16.32
CA ARG A 151 -1.14 10.39 15.16
C ARG A 151 -2.00 11.61 15.41
N SER A 152 -2.63 11.71 16.57
CA SER A 152 -3.48 12.85 16.93
C SER A 152 -2.68 14.15 17.04
N GLU A 153 -1.47 14.11 17.59
CA GLU A 153 -0.57 15.26 17.66
C GLU A 153 -0.13 15.73 16.28
N ILE A 154 0.33 14.82 15.41
CA ILE A 154 0.68 15.14 14.02
C ILE A 154 -0.50 15.80 13.32
N ARG A 155 -1.72 15.25 13.46
CA ARG A 155 -2.94 15.81 12.86
C ARG A 155 -3.26 17.20 13.39
N ALA A 156 -3.16 17.41 14.70
CA ALA A 156 -3.44 18.70 15.33
C ALA A 156 -2.46 19.76 14.80
N ARG A 157 -1.15 19.49 14.84
CA ARG A 157 -0.13 20.42 14.36
C ARG A 157 -0.24 20.66 12.85
N CYS A 158 -0.53 19.64 12.05
CA CYS A 158 -0.71 19.81 10.60
C CYS A 158 -1.88 20.73 10.25
N ARG A 159 -2.86 20.92 11.14
CA ARG A 159 -3.95 21.89 10.92
C ARG A 159 -3.49 23.34 11.11
N LEU A 160 -2.37 23.55 11.78
CA LEU A 160 -1.73 24.86 11.99
C LEU A 160 -0.81 25.23 10.82
N LEU A 161 -0.46 24.29 9.94
CA LEU A 161 0.31 24.59 8.73
C LEU A 161 -0.58 25.26 7.68
N GLU A 162 -0.37 26.56 7.50
CA GLU A 162 -1.09 27.39 6.53
C GLU A 162 -0.20 27.74 5.33
N PRO A 163 -0.35 27.07 4.17
CA PRO A 163 0.49 27.36 3.00
C PRO A 163 0.16 28.73 2.42
N GLY A 164 1.19 29.55 2.23
CA GLY A 164 1.12 30.79 1.45
C GLY A 164 0.95 30.52 -0.06
N ALA A 165 0.80 31.60 -0.83
CA ALA A 165 0.73 31.51 -2.28
C ALA A 165 2.04 30.89 -2.83
N GLY A 166 1.92 29.83 -3.64
CA GLY A 166 3.07 29.11 -4.19
C GLY A 166 3.74 28.12 -3.25
N GLN A 167 3.22 27.89 -2.04
CA GLN A 167 3.62 26.79 -1.17
C GLN A 167 2.66 25.61 -1.27
N LEU A 168 3.17 24.40 -1.05
CA LEU A 168 2.42 23.14 -0.93
C LEU A 168 2.83 22.39 0.34
N LEU A 169 2.08 21.36 0.71
CA LEU A 169 2.50 20.42 1.75
C LEU A 169 3.46 19.40 1.16
N HIS A 170 4.70 19.35 1.65
CA HIS A 170 5.66 18.28 1.39
C HIS A 170 5.70 17.32 2.59
N ALA A 171 5.24 16.08 2.39
CA ALA A 171 5.17 15.04 3.41
C ALA A 171 6.23 13.95 3.16
N THR A 172 7.15 13.73 4.09
CA THR A 172 8.22 12.74 3.95
C THR A 172 8.13 11.68 5.03
N PHE A 173 8.18 10.41 4.65
CA PHE A 173 8.36 9.30 5.59
C PHE A 173 9.81 8.84 5.58
N PHE A 174 10.41 8.77 6.77
CA PHE A 174 11.76 8.28 6.98
C PHE A 174 11.77 6.97 7.74
N GLY A 175 12.63 6.05 7.30
CA GLY A 175 12.95 4.81 8.03
C GLY A 175 12.62 3.55 7.23
N PRO A 176 12.76 2.35 7.82
CA PRO A 176 12.57 1.11 7.08
C PRO A 176 11.11 0.93 6.66
N LYS A 177 10.87 0.86 5.34
CA LYS A 177 9.56 0.55 4.75
C LYS A 177 9.40 -0.96 4.54
N LEU A 178 8.21 -1.51 4.84
CA LEU A 178 7.87 -2.87 4.41
C LEU A 178 7.87 -2.94 2.87
N PRO A 179 8.33 -4.02 2.23
CA PRO A 179 8.46 -4.09 0.77
C PRO A 179 7.19 -3.68 0.01
N ASN A 180 6.03 -4.13 0.49
CA ASN A 180 4.72 -3.89 -0.14
C ASN A 180 3.93 -2.74 0.51
N ALA A 181 4.57 -1.87 1.32
CA ALA A 181 3.89 -0.73 1.89
C ALA A 181 3.96 0.49 0.95
N ASP A 182 2.84 1.18 0.82
CA ASP A 182 2.74 2.38 -0.02
C ASP A 182 3.10 3.62 0.80
N VAL A 183 3.86 4.53 0.21
CA VAL A 183 4.39 5.70 0.93
C VAL A 183 3.26 6.63 1.36
N GLU A 184 2.26 6.85 0.49
CA GLU A 184 1.10 7.66 0.81
C GLU A 184 0.24 7.05 1.91
N ASN A 185 0.23 5.73 2.06
CA ASN A 185 -0.44 5.07 3.18
C ASN A 185 0.25 5.40 4.51
N LEU A 186 1.59 5.41 4.52
CA LEU A 186 2.39 5.68 5.71
C LEU A 186 2.32 7.15 6.15
N VAL A 187 2.42 8.08 5.20
CA VAL A 187 2.59 9.52 5.50
C VAL A 187 1.34 10.36 5.28
N LEU A 188 0.33 9.85 4.55
CA LEU A 188 -0.90 10.61 4.27
C LEU A 188 -2.16 9.90 4.77
N TYR A 189 -2.57 8.82 4.10
CA TYR A 189 -3.92 8.24 4.19
C TYR A 189 -4.32 7.81 5.61
N TYR A 190 -3.38 7.24 6.38
CA TYR A 190 -3.65 6.84 7.76
C TYR A 190 -3.53 7.96 8.79
N ILE A 191 -3.04 9.13 8.37
CA ILE A 191 -2.76 10.28 9.24
C ILE A 191 -3.95 11.25 9.22
N ASP A 192 -4.12 12.01 8.14
CA ASP A 192 -5.23 12.97 7.99
C ASP A 192 -5.64 13.18 6.52
N THR A 193 -6.64 14.02 6.33
CA THR A 193 -7.03 14.51 5.00
C THR A 193 -6.20 15.69 4.49
N PHE A 194 -5.41 16.31 5.37
CA PHE A 194 -4.58 17.50 5.10
C PHE A 194 -5.35 18.64 4.43
N LYS A 195 -6.61 18.85 4.80
CA LYS A 195 -7.50 19.86 4.22
C LYS A 195 -6.92 21.28 4.25
N VAL A 196 -6.20 21.64 5.32
CA VAL A 196 -5.61 22.98 5.48
C VAL A 196 -4.22 23.01 4.86
N ALA A 197 -3.27 22.22 5.39
CA ALA A 197 -1.88 22.18 4.93
C ALA A 197 -1.73 21.87 3.43
N GLY A 198 -2.55 20.96 2.90
CA GLY A 198 -2.50 20.54 1.50
C GLY A 198 -3.35 21.40 0.56
N ARG A 199 -3.93 22.54 0.99
CA ARG A 199 -4.90 23.32 0.18
C ARG A 199 -4.38 23.76 -1.19
N ASN A 200 -3.06 23.91 -1.32
CA ASN A 200 -2.36 24.34 -2.52
C ASN A 200 -1.61 23.20 -3.24
N GLY A 201 -1.91 21.94 -2.90
CA GLY A 201 -1.25 20.75 -3.43
C GLY A 201 -0.51 19.96 -2.37
N ILE A 202 -0.17 18.72 -2.72
CA ILE A 202 0.56 17.78 -1.86
C ILE A 202 1.69 17.16 -2.66
N ARG A 203 2.89 17.16 -2.09
CA ARG A 203 4.04 16.37 -2.48
C ARG A 203 4.31 15.36 -1.38
N PHE A 204 4.67 14.13 -1.73
CA PHE A 204 5.27 13.22 -0.76
C PHE A 204 6.48 12.52 -1.32
N GLU A 205 7.36 12.06 -0.42
CA GLU A 205 8.47 11.19 -0.77
C GLU A 205 8.84 10.25 0.38
N TYR A 206 9.61 9.24 0.05
CA TYR A 206 10.17 8.26 0.97
C TYR A 206 11.69 8.40 1.06
N ASP A 207 12.22 8.32 2.27
CA ASP A 207 13.65 8.19 2.49
C ASP A 207 13.91 7.17 3.61
N ASP A 208 15.08 6.53 3.63
CA ASP A 208 15.50 5.64 4.71
C ASP A 208 16.42 6.35 5.71
N ALA A 209 16.95 7.52 5.35
CA ALA A 209 17.86 8.32 6.16
C ALA A 209 17.11 9.15 7.21
N VAL A 210 16.85 8.56 8.38
CA VAL A 210 16.13 9.22 9.47
C VAL A 210 16.93 10.44 10.00
N PRO A 211 16.35 11.66 10.02
CA PRO A 211 17.01 12.83 10.57
C PRO A 211 17.19 12.72 12.09
N SER A 212 18.19 13.42 12.64
CA SER A 212 18.45 13.44 14.09
C SER A 212 17.32 14.14 14.84
N ALA A 213 16.86 13.55 15.94
CA ALA A 213 15.83 14.15 16.78
C ALA A 213 16.39 15.32 17.63
N PRO A 214 15.61 16.39 17.87
CA PRO A 214 16.04 17.54 18.67
C PRO A 214 16.41 17.22 20.11
N ASP A 215 15.83 16.15 20.66
CA ASP A 215 16.12 15.67 22.03
C ASP A 215 17.38 14.79 22.11
N GLY A 216 18.08 14.60 20.99
CA GLY A 216 19.24 13.70 20.89
C GLY A 216 18.88 12.21 20.91
N GLY A 217 17.58 11.88 20.93
CA GLY A 217 17.08 10.52 20.88
C GLY A 217 17.34 9.85 19.54
N LYS A 218 17.59 8.55 19.57
CA LYS A 218 17.67 7.72 18.37
C LYS A 218 16.33 7.04 18.14
N TYR A 219 15.74 7.33 16.98
CA TYR A 219 14.46 6.78 16.55
C TYR A 219 14.62 6.12 15.17
N PRO A 220 14.01 4.96 14.95
CA PRO A 220 14.03 4.28 13.65
C PRO A 220 13.08 4.87 12.61
N PHE A 221 12.13 5.72 13.00
CA PHE A 221 11.16 6.33 12.10
C PHE A 221 11.05 7.83 12.33
N CYS A 222 10.81 8.58 11.25
CA CYS A 222 10.42 9.99 11.31
C CYS A 222 9.33 10.30 10.28
N TYR A 223 8.39 11.17 10.65
CA TYR A 223 7.42 11.78 9.76
C TYR A 223 7.71 13.27 9.66
N ARG A 224 7.83 13.80 8.45
CA ARG A 224 8.03 15.22 8.21
C ARG A 224 6.88 15.79 7.40
N TYR A 225 6.39 16.95 7.80
CA TYR A 225 5.39 17.73 7.09
C TYR A 225 5.88 19.18 7.00
N ALA A 226 6.29 19.60 5.81
CA ALA A 226 6.85 20.92 5.58
C ALA A 226 6.03 21.71 4.56
N LEU A 227 5.95 23.03 4.71
CA LEU A 227 5.45 23.92 3.68
C LEU A 227 6.60 24.29 2.75
N SER A 228 6.56 23.75 1.53
CA SER A 228 7.65 23.87 0.55
C SER A 228 7.19 24.60 -0.72
N PRO A 229 8.10 25.25 -1.47
CA PRO A 229 7.76 25.87 -2.74
C PRO A 229 7.20 24.84 -3.75
N GLN A 230 6.15 25.22 -4.48
CA GLN A 230 5.57 24.41 -5.55
C GLN A 230 6.58 24.09 -6.66
N SER A 231 7.53 24.99 -6.91
CA SER A 231 8.61 24.80 -7.89
C SER A 231 9.78 23.95 -7.38
N GLY A 232 9.73 23.49 -6.12
CA GLY A 232 10.77 22.63 -5.55
C GLY A 232 10.81 21.26 -6.21
N VAL A 233 11.79 20.45 -5.84
CA VAL A 233 11.95 19.06 -6.29
C VAL A 233 11.74 18.08 -5.13
N PHE A 234 11.92 16.79 -5.38
CA PHE A 234 12.07 15.77 -4.33
C PHE A 234 13.44 15.96 -3.66
N ASP A 235 13.51 15.88 -2.34
CA ASP A 235 14.76 16.10 -1.60
C ASP A 235 15.65 14.84 -1.64
N ALA A 236 15.03 13.66 -1.59
CA ALA A 236 15.74 12.37 -1.51
C ALA A 236 15.99 11.69 -2.86
N TRP A 237 15.39 12.19 -3.95
CA TRP A 237 15.38 11.51 -5.24
C TRP A 237 15.70 12.43 -6.41
N GLN A 238 16.52 11.92 -7.33
CA GLN A 238 16.82 12.55 -8.61
C GLN A 238 16.00 11.91 -9.74
N GLN A 239 15.40 12.76 -10.58
CA GLN A 239 14.74 12.32 -11.79
C GLN A 239 15.77 11.89 -12.83
N ARG A 240 15.68 10.64 -13.29
CA ARG A 240 16.55 10.08 -14.33
C ARG A 240 16.01 10.40 -15.71
N ARG A 241 14.80 9.95 -15.99
CA ARG A 241 14.09 10.16 -17.26
C ARG A 241 12.58 10.14 -17.06
N THR A 242 11.85 10.77 -17.97
CA THR A 242 10.39 10.67 -18.04
C THR A 242 10.00 9.40 -18.80
N LEU A 243 9.22 8.53 -18.18
CA LEU A 243 8.79 7.25 -18.74
C LEU A 243 7.55 7.38 -19.61
N ALA A 244 6.63 8.21 -19.14
CA ALA A 244 5.41 8.56 -19.85
C ALA A 244 5.00 9.98 -19.47
N SER A 245 4.40 10.69 -20.42
CA SER A 245 3.73 11.95 -20.19
C SER A 245 2.33 11.90 -20.81
N PHE A 246 1.44 12.72 -20.29
CA PHE A 246 0.09 12.84 -20.80
C PHE A 246 -0.41 14.27 -20.56
N ASP A 247 -0.96 14.86 -21.62
CA ASP A 247 -1.57 16.19 -21.54
C ASP A 247 -2.99 16.11 -20.96
N TRP A 248 -3.63 17.28 -20.84
CA TRP A 248 -4.95 17.47 -20.27
C TRP A 248 -5.97 16.46 -20.79
N THR A 249 -6.23 15.47 -19.95
CA THR A 249 -7.16 14.38 -20.18
C THR A 249 -8.39 14.58 -19.32
N ASP A 250 -9.56 14.53 -19.96
CA ASP A 250 -10.85 14.71 -19.32
C ASP A 250 -11.23 13.48 -18.48
N LEU A 251 -11.41 13.69 -17.18
CA LEU A 251 -11.83 12.68 -16.20
C LEU A 251 -13.35 12.67 -15.97
N GLY A 252 -14.08 13.61 -16.57
CA GLY A 252 -15.51 13.78 -16.40
C GLY A 252 -15.88 14.24 -15.00
N THR A 253 -16.98 13.70 -14.48
CA THR A 253 -17.41 13.93 -13.09
C THR A 253 -17.02 12.74 -12.22
N PHE A 254 -16.32 12.98 -11.11
CA PHE A 254 -16.06 11.91 -10.15
C PHE A 254 -17.36 11.38 -9.54
N ALA A 255 -17.61 10.09 -9.75
CA ALA A 255 -18.75 9.37 -9.20
C ALA A 255 -18.32 8.66 -7.90
N GLY A 256 -18.31 9.40 -6.78
CA GLY A 256 -18.02 8.84 -5.45
C GLY A 256 -16.59 8.30 -5.28
N GLU A 257 -16.46 7.09 -4.72
CA GLU A 257 -15.17 6.46 -4.39
C GLU A 257 -14.44 5.85 -5.61
N LYS A 258 -15.07 5.78 -6.78
CA LYS A 258 -14.56 5.06 -7.97
C LYS A 258 -13.50 5.83 -8.79
N LYS A 259 -12.73 6.72 -8.16
CA LYS A 259 -11.82 7.66 -8.85
C LYS A 259 -10.72 6.94 -9.63
N LEU A 260 -10.14 5.89 -9.04
CA LEU A 260 -9.07 5.07 -9.65
C LEU A 260 -9.49 4.54 -11.02
N ALA A 261 -10.60 3.80 -11.10
CA ALA A 261 -11.03 3.20 -12.35
C ALA A 261 -11.36 4.26 -13.42
N GLN A 262 -11.90 5.41 -13.02
CA GLN A 262 -12.17 6.52 -13.95
C GLN A 262 -10.87 7.12 -14.51
N VAL A 263 -9.87 7.37 -13.65
CA VAL A 263 -8.54 7.86 -14.08
C VAL A 263 -7.86 6.85 -15.00
N TRP A 264 -7.85 5.57 -14.59
CA TRP A 264 -7.32 4.49 -15.40
C TRP A 264 -7.94 4.48 -16.80
N LEU A 265 -9.27 4.47 -16.91
CA LEU A 265 -9.94 4.40 -18.20
C LEU A 265 -9.63 5.63 -19.07
N ALA A 266 -9.70 6.83 -18.49
CA ALA A 266 -9.46 8.07 -19.22
C ALA A 266 -8.04 8.13 -19.79
N LEU A 267 -7.03 7.78 -18.99
CA LEU A 267 -5.64 7.76 -19.43
C LEU A 267 -5.36 6.61 -20.40
N SER A 268 -5.94 5.43 -20.19
CA SER A 268 -5.79 4.28 -21.10
C SER A 268 -6.37 4.58 -22.49
N ARG A 269 -7.44 5.39 -22.57
CA ARG A 269 -8.00 5.89 -23.84
C ARG A 269 -7.21 7.05 -24.45
N GLY A 270 -6.51 7.83 -23.63
CA GLY A 270 -5.76 9.00 -24.08
C GLY A 270 -4.63 8.62 -25.03
N ARG A 271 -4.44 9.36 -26.12
CA ARG A 271 -3.26 9.22 -26.98
C ARG A 271 -2.07 9.87 -26.27
N VAL A 272 -0.94 9.20 -26.25
CA VAL A 272 0.35 9.83 -25.92
C VAL A 272 0.65 10.79 -27.07
N GLY A 273 0.94 12.06 -26.77
CA GLY A 273 1.05 13.15 -27.76
C GLY A 273 2.20 12.97 -28.76
N PRO A 274 2.21 13.73 -29.87
CA PRO A 274 3.31 13.70 -30.82
C PRO A 274 4.59 14.26 -30.17
N GLY A 275 5.64 13.44 -30.07
CA GLY A 275 6.88 13.77 -29.35
C GLY A 275 6.90 13.33 -27.88
N GLU A 276 5.77 12.85 -27.36
CA GLU A 276 5.65 12.16 -26.08
C GLU A 276 5.83 10.65 -26.36
N GLY A 277 7.08 10.20 -26.40
CA GLY A 277 7.38 8.78 -26.54
C GLY A 277 7.09 8.03 -25.24
N LEU A 278 6.49 6.85 -25.33
CA LEU A 278 6.60 5.87 -24.24
C LEU A 278 8.03 5.34 -24.27
N GLU A 279 8.76 5.55 -23.19
CA GLU A 279 10.11 5.02 -23.05
C GLU A 279 10.07 3.50 -22.83
N PRO A 280 11.18 2.77 -23.07
CA PRO A 280 11.28 1.37 -22.70
C PRO A 280 10.91 1.14 -21.25
N THR A 281 10.14 0.07 -21.01
CA THR A 281 9.72 -0.38 -19.69
C THR A 281 10.86 -0.34 -18.69
N CYS A 282 10.57 0.16 -17.48
CA CYS A 282 11.52 0.14 -16.39
C CYS A 282 12.06 -1.27 -16.12
N ALA A 283 13.29 -1.32 -15.61
CA ALA A 283 13.77 -2.55 -15.01
C ALA A 283 12.87 -2.94 -13.82
N VAL A 284 12.81 -4.24 -13.53
CA VAL A 284 12.06 -4.77 -12.39
C VAL A 284 12.51 -4.08 -11.11
N GLU A 285 11.55 -3.72 -10.24
CA GLU A 285 11.79 -3.05 -8.95
C GLU A 285 12.44 -1.66 -9.02
N THR A 286 12.37 -0.98 -10.18
CA THR A 286 12.88 0.40 -10.30
C THR A 286 11.95 1.38 -9.56
N PRO A 287 12.47 2.22 -8.65
CA PRO A 287 11.70 3.29 -8.03
C PRO A 287 11.24 4.33 -9.05
N PHE A 288 10.01 4.80 -8.92
CA PHE A 288 9.46 5.84 -9.78
C PHE A 288 8.68 6.88 -8.98
N ALA A 289 8.36 7.98 -9.64
CA ALA A 289 7.44 8.98 -9.14
C ALA A 289 6.34 9.33 -10.13
N VAL A 290 5.23 9.81 -9.60
CA VAL A 290 4.10 10.32 -10.37
C VAL A 290 3.92 11.80 -10.07
N LYS A 291 4.00 12.64 -11.10
CA LYS A 291 3.81 14.09 -10.97
C LYS A 291 2.59 14.50 -11.77
N VAL A 292 1.55 14.99 -11.10
CA VAL A 292 0.29 15.32 -11.75
C VAL A 292 -0.25 16.68 -11.36
N GLN A 293 -0.86 17.34 -12.32
CA GLN A 293 -1.72 18.49 -12.10
C GLN A 293 -3.17 18.07 -12.30
N LEU A 294 -4.03 18.46 -11.37
CA LEU A 294 -5.44 18.13 -11.39
C LEU A 294 -6.28 19.41 -11.38
N ARG A 295 -7.07 19.56 -12.43
CA ARG A 295 -8.00 20.67 -12.64
C ARG A 295 -9.37 20.27 -12.07
N PRO A 296 -9.90 20.99 -11.07
CA PRO A 296 -11.24 20.75 -10.57
C PRO A 296 -12.31 21.44 -11.45
N PRO A 297 -13.58 21.02 -11.36
CA PRO A 297 -14.72 21.77 -11.87
C PRO A 297 -14.86 23.16 -11.23
N TYR A 298 -15.45 24.10 -11.96
CA TYR A 298 -15.82 25.42 -11.42
C TYR A 298 -16.59 25.34 -10.10
N GLY A 299 -16.24 26.24 -9.18
CA GLY A 299 -16.89 26.35 -7.87
C GLY A 299 -16.56 25.23 -6.88
N ARG A 300 -15.74 24.24 -7.28
CA ARG A 300 -15.35 23.12 -6.41
C ARG A 300 -14.04 23.41 -5.71
N ARG A 301 -14.03 23.25 -4.38
CA ARG A 301 -12.82 23.30 -3.53
C ARG A 301 -12.51 21.90 -3.02
N PRO A 302 -11.66 21.12 -3.71
CA PRO A 302 -11.38 19.76 -3.28
C PRO A 302 -10.49 19.70 -2.05
N VAL A 303 -10.59 18.59 -1.33
CA VAL A 303 -9.63 18.20 -0.30
C VAL A 303 -8.60 17.28 -0.94
N TRP A 304 -7.43 17.83 -1.28
CA TRP A 304 -6.42 17.15 -2.09
C TRP A 304 -5.94 15.83 -1.48
N GLY A 305 -5.75 15.75 -0.15
CA GLY A 305 -5.32 14.52 0.52
C GLY A 305 -6.27 13.34 0.31
N GLY A 306 -7.58 13.60 0.18
CA GLY A 306 -8.58 12.58 -0.14
C GLY A 306 -8.62 12.16 -1.62
N LEU A 307 -7.82 12.80 -2.48
CA LEU A 307 -7.70 12.49 -3.90
C LEU A 307 -6.41 11.75 -4.23
N VAL A 308 -5.32 12.00 -3.48
CA VAL A 308 -3.97 11.45 -3.74
C VAL A 308 -4.04 9.96 -4.11
N LYS A 309 -4.50 9.09 -3.20
CA LYS A 309 -4.49 7.65 -3.46
C LYS A 309 -5.24 7.25 -4.73
N GLY A 310 -6.50 7.67 -4.86
CA GLY A 310 -7.32 7.29 -6.02
C GLY A 310 -6.81 7.83 -7.35
N ILE A 311 -6.13 8.99 -7.37
CA ILE A 311 -5.52 9.53 -8.58
C ILE A 311 -4.24 8.77 -8.92
N LEU A 312 -3.34 8.62 -7.94
CA LEU A 312 -2.05 7.97 -8.16
C LEU A 312 -2.20 6.51 -8.54
N ASP A 313 -3.01 5.73 -7.81
CA ASP A 313 -3.30 4.33 -8.16
C ASP A 313 -3.86 4.25 -9.59
N GLY A 314 -4.73 5.19 -9.99
CA GLY A 314 -5.32 5.21 -11.33
C GLY A 314 -4.31 5.51 -12.44
N VAL A 315 -3.37 6.43 -12.19
CA VAL A 315 -2.25 6.73 -13.11
C VAL A 315 -1.34 5.52 -13.22
N ILE A 316 -0.95 4.91 -12.09
CA ILE A 316 -0.06 3.75 -12.06
C ILE A 316 -0.70 2.58 -12.83
N CYS A 317 -1.98 2.30 -12.59
CA CYS A 317 -2.71 1.28 -13.34
C CYS A 317 -2.77 1.57 -14.85
N ALA A 318 -2.82 2.83 -15.28
CA ALA A 318 -2.87 3.19 -16.70
C ALA A 318 -1.55 2.93 -17.45
N PHE A 319 -0.45 2.78 -16.70
CA PHE A 319 0.90 2.54 -17.22
C PHE A 319 1.45 1.16 -16.82
N GLN A 320 0.57 0.26 -16.39
CA GLN A 320 0.83 -1.17 -16.18
C GLN A 320 -0.12 -2.01 -17.04
N ALA A 321 0.33 -3.21 -17.42
CA ALA A 321 -0.53 -4.17 -18.11
C ALA A 321 -0.85 -5.38 -17.22
N HIS A 322 -2.03 -5.92 -17.42
CA HIS A 322 -2.50 -7.18 -16.86
C HIS A 322 -2.03 -8.36 -17.73
N SER A 323 -1.80 -9.54 -17.13
CA SER A 323 -1.50 -10.75 -17.92
C SER A 323 -2.40 -11.97 -17.66
N ASP A 324 -3.14 -12.04 -16.55
CA ASP A 324 -4.04 -13.17 -16.24
C ASP A 324 -5.35 -13.10 -17.06
N THR A 325 -5.33 -13.68 -18.26
CA THR A 325 -6.49 -13.69 -19.14
C THR A 325 -7.67 -14.51 -18.61
N ALA A 326 -7.46 -15.40 -17.63
CA ALA A 326 -8.51 -16.32 -17.16
C ALA A 326 -9.61 -15.60 -16.39
N ILE A 327 -9.29 -14.46 -15.76
CA ILE A 327 -10.23 -13.69 -14.95
C ILE A 327 -10.81 -12.47 -15.69
N LEU A 328 -10.32 -12.18 -16.90
CA LEU A 328 -10.65 -10.96 -17.63
C LEU A 328 -12.14 -10.78 -17.93
N PRO A 329 -12.89 -11.79 -18.40
CA PRO A 329 -14.32 -11.62 -18.68
C PRO A 329 -15.11 -11.20 -17.44
N GLU A 330 -14.79 -11.79 -16.28
CA GLU A 330 -15.44 -11.45 -15.02
C GLU A 330 -15.03 -10.05 -14.52
N VAL A 331 -13.74 -9.72 -14.61
CA VAL A 331 -13.21 -8.39 -14.28
C VAL A 331 -13.89 -7.31 -15.12
N ALA A 332 -13.94 -7.50 -16.43
CA ALA A 332 -14.51 -6.55 -17.37
C ALA A 332 -16.01 -6.35 -17.12
N ALA A 333 -16.76 -7.44 -16.94
CA ALA A 333 -18.19 -7.38 -16.60
C ALA A 333 -18.50 -6.66 -15.28
N ARG A 334 -17.55 -6.60 -14.34
CA ARG A 334 -17.69 -5.85 -13.09
C ARG A 334 -17.25 -4.39 -13.23
N LEU A 335 -16.21 -4.14 -14.03
CA LEU A 335 -15.70 -2.79 -14.29
C LEU A 335 -16.67 -1.92 -15.09
N THR A 336 -17.48 -2.49 -15.98
CA THR A 336 -18.55 -1.77 -16.70
C THR A 336 -19.56 -1.09 -15.76
N ARG A 337 -19.69 -1.57 -14.52
CA ARG A 337 -20.54 -0.96 -13.48
C ARG A 337 -19.89 0.25 -12.80
N ALA A 338 -18.59 0.44 -13.03
CA ALA A 338 -17.79 1.50 -12.44
C ALA A 338 -17.39 2.56 -13.45
N VAL A 339 -17.23 2.18 -14.73
CA VAL A 339 -16.75 3.06 -15.78
C VAL A 339 -17.57 2.90 -17.08
N PRO A 340 -17.72 3.97 -17.88
CA PRO A 340 -18.47 3.94 -19.13
C PRO A 340 -17.63 3.37 -20.29
N ALA A 341 -17.39 2.06 -20.25
CA ALA A 341 -16.69 1.29 -21.28
C ALA A 341 -17.36 -0.07 -21.43
N ASP A 342 -17.32 -0.65 -22.64
CA ASP A 342 -17.81 -2.00 -22.86
C ASP A 342 -16.77 -3.05 -22.40
N PRO A 343 -17.19 -4.32 -22.17
CA PRO A 343 -16.27 -5.35 -21.68
C PRO A 343 -15.06 -5.58 -22.59
N ALA A 344 -15.24 -5.60 -23.92
CA ALA A 344 -14.17 -5.91 -24.87
C ALA A 344 -13.11 -4.81 -24.89
N GLU A 345 -13.54 -3.54 -24.81
CA GLU A 345 -12.66 -2.40 -24.63
C GLU A 345 -11.85 -2.53 -23.33
N ILE A 346 -12.51 -2.84 -22.20
CA ILE A 346 -11.83 -2.99 -20.91
C ILE A 346 -10.78 -4.09 -20.96
N GLU A 347 -11.10 -5.24 -21.55
CA GLU A 347 -10.15 -6.35 -21.72
C GLU A 347 -8.95 -5.92 -22.58
N SER A 348 -9.21 -5.26 -23.71
CA SER A 348 -8.16 -4.76 -24.59
C SER A 348 -7.24 -3.76 -23.89
N LEU A 349 -7.80 -2.82 -23.13
CA LEU A 349 -7.03 -1.80 -22.40
C LEU A 349 -6.21 -2.42 -21.26
N LEU A 350 -6.77 -3.39 -20.53
CA LEU A 350 -6.03 -4.11 -19.48
C LEU A 350 -4.85 -4.91 -20.04
N LEU A 351 -4.97 -5.45 -21.25
CA LEU A 351 -3.93 -6.25 -21.91
C LEU A 351 -2.91 -5.41 -22.70
N ASP A 352 -3.10 -4.10 -22.80
CA ASP A 352 -2.27 -3.24 -23.63
C ASP A 352 -0.85 -3.08 -23.06
N ARG A 353 0.07 -3.91 -23.56
CA ARG A 353 1.49 -3.86 -23.19
C ARG A 353 2.23 -2.68 -23.79
N SER A 354 1.69 -2.02 -24.82
CA SER A 354 2.39 -0.92 -25.47
C SER A 354 2.59 0.27 -24.51
N ARG A 355 1.69 0.42 -23.53
CA ARG A 355 1.68 1.48 -22.51
C ARG A 355 2.33 1.09 -21.19
N ALA A 356 2.75 -0.17 -21.05
CA ALA A 356 3.19 -0.75 -19.79
C ALA A 356 4.63 -0.34 -19.43
N VAL A 357 4.89 0.97 -19.29
CA VAL A 357 6.21 1.50 -18.92
C VAL A 357 6.61 1.12 -17.49
N LEU A 358 5.63 0.85 -16.63
CA LEU A 358 5.81 0.30 -15.28
C LEU A 358 5.71 -1.24 -15.24
N GLY A 359 5.68 -1.88 -16.40
CA GLY A 359 5.72 -3.33 -16.54
C GLY A 359 4.37 -4.04 -16.57
N VAL A 360 4.46 -5.36 -16.75
CA VAL A 360 3.31 -6.27 -16.81
C VAL A 360 3.21 -7.02 -15.49
N VAL A 361 2.04 -7.04 -14.88
CA VAL A 361 1.77 -7.75 -13.63
C VAL A 361 0.75 -8.87 -13.85
N PRO A 362 0.87 -10.00 -13.14
CA PRO A 362 -0.08 -11.11 -13.25
C PRO A 362 -1.52 -10.67 -13.06
N ARG A 363 -1.78 -9.87 -12.01
CA ARG A 363 -3.14 -9.45 -11.63
C ARG A 363 -3.20 -7.99 -11.23
N LEU A 364 -3.18 -7.09 -12.22
CA LEU A 364 -3.39 -5.66 -11.99
C LEU A 364 -4.76 -5.36 -11.33
N VAL A 365 -5.75 -6.20 -11.63
CA VAL A 365 -7.11 -6.11 -11.13
C VAL A 365 -7.67 -7.50 -10.97
N ARG A 366 -8.48 -7.72 -9.94
CA ARG A 366 -9.12 -9.02 -9.69
C ARG A 366 -10.54 -8.90 -9.16
N PRO A 367 -11.41 -9.89 -9.40
CA PRO A 367 -12.75 -9.91 -8.84
C PRO A 367 -12.72 -9.86 -7.30
N TYR A 368 -13.60 -9.05 -6.71
CA TYR A 368 -13.80 -9.02 -5.26
C TYR A 368 -15.23 -8.58 -4.89
N GLY A 369 -15.95 -9.42 -4.14
CA GLY A 369 -17.35 -9.14 -3.79
C GLY A 369 -18.19 -8.90 -5.04
N LYS A 370 -18.87 -7.74 -5.12
CA LYS A 370 -19.64 -7.28 -6.29
C LYS A 370 -18.84 -6.41 -7.28
N GLY A 371 -17.58 -6.10 -6.96
CA GLY A 371 -16.72 -5.22 -7.74
C GLY A 371 -15.35 -5.86 -8.00
N VAL A 372 -14.32 -5.03 -8.06
CA VAL A 372 -12.94 -5.45 -8.26
C VAL A 372 -12.03 -4.84 -7.20
N ILE A 373 -10.86 -5.44 -6.99
CA ILE A 373 -9.73 -4.84 -6.31
C ILE A 373 -8.64 -4.58 -7.34
N TRP A 374 -8.12 -3.37 -7.35
CA TRP A 374 -6.91 -2.99 -8.08
C TRP A 374 -5.68 -3.28 -7.21
N ASP A 375 -4.61 -3.71 -7.84
CA ASP A 375 -3.35 -4.12 -7.19
C ASP A 375 -2.17 -3.58 -8.03
N PRO A 376 -2.05 -2.23 -8.16
CA PRO A 376 -0.92 -1.62 -8.85
C PRO A 376 0.40 -1.90 -8.13
N SER A 377 1.53 -1.69 -8.80
CA SER A 377 2.85 -1.68 -8.15
C SER A 377 3.16 -0.34 -7.48
N ASP A 378 2.20 0.20 -6.73
CA ASP A 378 2.27 1.48 -6.01
C ASP A 378 3.30 1.49 -4.88
N HIS A 379 3.66 0.34 -4.31
CA HIS A 379 4.78 0.20 -3.38
C HIS A 379 6.17 0.61 -3.95
N LEU A 380 6.33 0.70 -5.27
CA LEU A 380 7.51 1.22 -5.98
C LEU A 380 7.41 2.72 -6.30
N CYS A 381 6.24 3.33 -6.09
CA CYS A 381 6.05 4.78 -6.16
C CYS A 381 6.60 5.41 -4.87
N VAL A 382 7.87 5.81 -4.92
CA VAL A 382 8.59 6.32 -3.73
C VAL A 382 8.40 7.81 -3.52
N ALA A 383 7.89 8.53 -4.52
CA ALA A 383 7.55 9.94 -4.41
C ALA A 383 6.42 10.33 -5.37
N ALA A 384 5.64 11.36 -5.05
CA ALA A 384 4.62 11.87 -5.95
C ALA A 384 4.24 13.33 -5.68
N GLU A 385 3.61 13.94 -6.67
CA GLU A 385 3.05 15.29 -6.60
C GLU A 385 1.62 15.31 -7.14
N LEU A 386 0.71 15.92 -6.38
CA LEU A 386 -0.63 16.27 -6.81
C LEU A 386 -0.83 17.77 -6.63
N LEU A 387 -0.73 18.50 -7.73
CA LEU A 387 -0.82 19.96 -7.75
C LEU A 387 -2.18 20.43 -8.29
N PRO A 388 -2.75 21.51 -7.74
CA PRO A 388 -3.93 22.15 -8.29
C PRO A 388 -3.63 22.81 -9.63
N ALA A 389 -4.62 22.85 -10.52
CA ALA A 389 -4.64 23.74 -11.66
C ALA A 389 -5.95 24.52 -11.71
N GLU A 390 -5.92 25.70 -12.33
CA GLU A 390 -7.08 26.57 -12.44
C GLU A 390 -8.25 25.90 -13.20
N PRO A 391 -9.49 26.00 -12.70
CA PRO A 391 -10.67 25.43 -13.33
C PRO A 391 -10.95 26.13 -14.68
N VAL A 392 -11.36 25.35 -15.67
CA VAL A 392 -11.67 25.82 -17.03
C VAL A 392 -13.11 25.48 -17.45
N ASP A 393 -13.70 24.44 -16.86
CA ASP A 393 -15.07 24.02 -17.15
C ASP A 393 -15.72 23.31 -15.93
N LYS A 394 -16.77 22.54 -16.17
CA LYS A 394 -17.51 21.79 -15.13
C LYS A 394 -16.99 20.36 -14.92
N ARG A 395 -15.86 20.00 -15.49
CA ARG A 395 -15.30 18.64 -15.50
C ARG A 395 -13.94 18.61 -14.80
N TRP A 396 -13.57 17.43 -14.35
CA TRP A 396 -12.23 17.17 -13.88
C TRP A 396 -11.32 16.92 -15.07
N ALA A 397 -10.09 17.42 -15.02
CA ALA A 397 -9.06 17.08 -16.00
C ALA A 397 -7.72 16.86 -15.31
N ILE A 398 -6.90 15.99 -15.86
CA ILE A 398 -5.57 15.66 -15.33
C ILE A 398 -4.52 15.78 -16.42
N LYS A 399 -3.32 16.21 -16.07
CA LYS A 399 -2.12 16.07 -16.88
C LYS A 399 -0.96 15.67 -16.00
N GLY A 400 0.11 15.14 -16.57
CA GLY A 400 1.28 14.81 -15.77
C GLY A 400 2.25 13.89 -16.46
N GLU A 401 3.12 13.34 -15.63
CA GLU A 401 4.17 12.42 -16.05
C GLU A 401 4.44 11.35 -15.00
N VAL A 402 4.95 10.23 -15.48
CA VAL A 402 5.55 9.16 -14.69
C VAL A 402 7.05 9.20 -14.95
N VAL A 403 7.85 9.29 -13.89
CA VAL A 403 9.30 9.50 -14.01
C VAL A 403 10.08 8.42 -13.26
N GLU A 404 11.17 7.98 -13.86
CA GLU A 404 12.12 7.07 -13.23
C GLU A 404 12.98 7.84 -12.23
N LEU A 405 13.18 7.28 -11.03
CA LEU A 405 13.97 7.91 -9.98
C LEU A 405 15.24 7.13 -9.68
N SER A 406 16.28 7.85 -9.24
CA SER A 406 17.41 7.28 -8.54
C SER A 406 17.72 8.07 -7.28
N ARG A 407 18.47 7.45 -6.38
CA ARG A 407 19.20 8.19 -5.35
C ARG A 407 20.41 8.90 -5.92
#